data_AF-A0A2M8P689-F1
#
_entry.id   AF-A0A2M8P689-F1
#
_cell.length_a   1.000
_cell.length_b   1.000
_cell.length_c   1.000
_cell.angle_alpha   90.00
_cell.angle_beta   90.00
_cell.angle_gamma   90.00
#
_symmetry.space_group_name_H-M   'P 1'
#
loop_
_entity.id
_entity.type
_entity.pdbx_description
1 polymer ?
#
loop_
_entity_poly.entity_id
_entity_poly.type
_entity_poly.pdbx_seq_one_letter_code
_entity_poly.pdbx_strand_id
1 'polypeptide(L)'
;LKIVRWAQQICDGPAIVFTFNLSQYFNHYTDDEIYDLFYNDPMHQGVPETPLPKYVLVDTENLNTQWRGRKPQKNFLWLQNEFTMRKEATKENYTLYSIAP
;
A
#
# COMPACT_ATOMS: atom_id res chain seq x y z
N LEU A 1 0.67 14.21 -3.54
CA LEU A 1 0.54 15.03 -2.30
C LEU A 1 -0.80 14.87 -1.58
N LYS A 2 -1.93 15.28 -2.18
CA LYS A 2 -3.25 15.24 -1.50
C LYS A 2 -3.69 13.83 -1.08
N ILE A 3 -3.26 12.79 -1.80
CA ILE A 3 -3.58 11.40 -1.47
C ILE A 3 -2.75 10.88 -0.28
N VAL A 4 -1.46 11.22 -0.23
CA VAL A 4 -0.54 10.86 0.87
C VAL A 4 -1.08 11.37 2.20
N ARG A 5 -1.36 12.67 2.28
CA ARG A 5 -1.92 13.29 3.50
C ARG A 5 -3.28 12.72 3.89
N TRP A 6 -4.11 12.38 2.91
CA TRP A 6 -5.41 11.75 3.18
C TRP A 6 -5.26 10.35 3.77
N ALA A 7 -4.35 9.53 3.24
CA ALA A 7 -4.08 8.21 3.80
C ALA A 7 -3.54 8.30 5.23
N GLN A 8 -2.62 9.25 5.51
CA GLN A 8 -2.10 9.46 6.86
C GLN A 8 -3.17 9.85 7.89
N GLN A 9 -4.15 10.67 7.49
CA GLN A 9 -5.27 11.03 8.38
C GLN A 9 -6.07 9.81 8.84
N ILE A 10 -5.99 8.69 8.12
CA ILE A 10 -6.69 7.45 8.45
C ILE A 10 -5.80 6.51 9.25
N CYS A 11 -4.48 6.45 8.98
CA CYS A 11 -3.56 5.55 9.67
C CYS A 11 -3.39 5.86 11.16
N ASP A 12 -3.68 7.10 11.59
CA ASP A 12 -3.68 7.58 12.98
C ASP A 12 -2.43 7.20 13.79
N GLY A 13 -1.25 7.52 13.25
CA GLY A 13 0.05 7.30 13.88
C GLY A 13 1.07 6.63 12.96
N PRO A 14 2.27 6.28 13.49
CA PRO A 14 3.31 5.60 12.73
C PRO A 14 2.81 4.25 12.21
N ALA A 15 2.92 4.04 10.90
CA ALA A 15 2.51 2.80 10.26
C ALA A 15 3.53 2.33 9.22
N ILE A 16 3.41 1.06 8.83
CA ILE A 16 3.99 0.58 7.57
C ILE A 16 2.96 0.80 6.46
N VAL A 17 3.36 1.52 5.41
CA VAL A 17 2.50 1.75 4.24
C VAL A 17 3.13 1.13 3.00
N PHE A 18 2.47 0.10 2.49
CA PHE A 18 2.74 -0.46 1.19
C PHE A 18 2.11 0.41 0.11
N THR A 19 2.91 0.83 -0.86
CA THR A 19 2.45 1.68 -1.95
C THR A 19 2.85 1.12 -3.30
N PHE A 20 2.30 1.69 -4.38
CA PHE A 20 2.65 1.33 -5.75
C PHE A 20 3.02 2.60 -6.51
N ASN A 21 4.33 2.84 -6.67
CA ASN A 21 4.90 3.99 -7.36
C ASN A 21 4.54 5.33 -6.70
N LEU A 22 4.51 5.36 -5.36
CA LEU A 22 4.22 6.56 -4.57
C LEU A 22 5.27 6.85 -3.50
N SER A 23 6.29 6.02 -3.34
CA SER A 23 7.33 6.20 -2.31
C SER A 23 7.99 7.57 -2.34
N GLN A 24 8.30 8.08 -3.53
CA GLN A 24 8.88 9.43 -3.71
C GLN A 24 8.00 10.54 -3.12
N TYR A 25 6.68 10.34 -3.05
CA TYR A 25 5.79 11.32 -2.45
C TYR A 25 5.66 11.10 -0.95
N PHE A 26 5.65 9.87 -0.45
CA PHE A 26 5.50 9.62 1.00
C PHE A 26 6.75 10.06 1.80
N ASN A 27 7.95 9.79 1.30
CA ASN A 27 9.20 10.10 2.00
C ASN A 27 9.40 11.60 2.32
N HIS A 28 8.63 12.49 1.70
CA HIS A 28 8.69 13.94 1.95
C HIS A 28 7.61 14.46 2.89
N TYR A 29 6.60 13.65 3.24
CA TYR A 29 5.43 14.13 3.99
C TYR A 29 5.04 13.26 5.18
N THR A 30 5.73 12.14 5.41
CA THR A 30 5.38 11.16 6.43
C THR A 30 6.61 10.65 7.16
N ASP A 31 6.46 10.37 8.46
CA ASP A 31 7.42 9.56 9.22
C ASP A 31 7.11 8.06 9.13
N ASP A 32 6.10 7.68 8.33
CA ASP A 32 5.73 6.29 8.07
C ASP A 32 6.85 5.53 7.36
N GLU A 33 6.93 4.23 7.63
CA GLU A 33 7.85 3.34 6.92
C GLU A 33 7.22 2.88 5.60
N ILE A 34 7.84 3.22 4.48
CA ILE A 34 7.24 3.06 3.15
C ILE A 34 7.87 1.91 2.39
N TYR A 35 7.03 0.98 1.92
CA TYR A 35 7.45 -0.12 1.06
C TYR A 35 6.80 0.02 -0.32
N ASP A 36 7.59 0.36 -1.32
CA ASP A 36 7.09 0.48 -2.70
C ASP A 36 7.07 -0.87 -3.41
N LEU A 37 5.88 -1.45 -3.53
CA LEU A 37 5.64 -2.72 -4.18
C LEU A 37 5.58 -2.60 -5.71
N PHE A 38 5.77 -1.41 -6.26
CA PHE A 38 5.98 -1.27 -7.71
C PHE A 38 7.37 -1.78 -8.10
N TYR A 39 8.39 -1.41 -7.31
CA TYR A 39 9.78 -1.80 -7.57
C TYR A 39 10.16 -3.09 -6.82
N ASN A 40 9.66 -3.26 -5.60
CA ASN A 40 9.98 -4.41 -4.76
C ASN A 40 9.09 -5.62 -5.05
N ASP A 41 9.55 -6.79 -4.62
CA ASP A 41 8.81 -8.04 -4.72
C ASP A 41 8.58 -8.63 -3.33
N PRO A 42 7.39 -8.44 -2.75
CA PRO A 42 7.11 -8.86 -1.38
C PRO A 42 7.02 -10.39 -1.26
N MET A 43 6.79 -11.12 -2.36
CA MET A 43 6.78 -12.58 -2.36
C MET A 43 8.16 -13.16 -2.02
N HIS A 44 9.23 -12.45 -2.37
CA HIS A 44 10.61 -12.87 -2.09
C HIS A 44 11.18 -12.22 -0.83
N GLN A 45 10.75 -11.00 -0.50
CA GLN A 45 11.28 -10.21 0.61
C GLN A 45 10.47 -10.36 1.91
N GLY A 46 9.24 -10.86 1.81
CA GLY A 46 8.29 -10.91 2.92
C GLY A 46 7.70 -9.55 3.28
N VAL A 47 6.80 -9.58 4.25
CA VAL A 47 6.27 -8.40 4.94
C VAL A 47 7.04 -8.24 6.26
N PRO A 48 7.46 -7.02 6.65
CA PRO A 48 8.19 -6.82 7.90
C PRO A 48 7.40 -7.28 9.14
N GLU A 49 8.07 -8.07 9.99
CA GLU A 49 7.54 -8.49 11.28
C GLU A 49 7.73 -7.38 12.33
N THR A 50 6.81 -6.42 12.31
CA THR A 50 6.76 -5.30 13.27
C THR A 50 5.40 -5.23 13.97
N PRO A 51 5.34 -4.71 15.22
CA PRO A 51 4.07 -4.39 15.89
C PRO A 51 3.32 -3.22 15.25
N LEU A 52 3.93 -2.46 14.34
CA LEU A 52 3.26 -1.34 13.70
C LEU A 52 2.06 -1.81 12.85
N PRO A 53 0.99 -1.01 12.80
CA PRO A 53 -0.12 -1.27 11.89
C PRO A 53 0.37 -1.20 10.45
N LYS A 54 -0.22 -2.03 9.59
CA LYS A 54 0.19 -2.18 8.20
C LYS A 54 -0.96 -1.81 7.28
N TYR A 55 -0.68 -0.98 6.29
CA TYR A 55 -1.66 -0.53 5.32
C TYR A 55 -1.16 -0.68 3.89
N VAL A 56 -2.09 -0.84 2.96
CA VAL A 56 -1.82 -0.86 1.52
C VAL A 56 -2.61 0.28 0.89
N LEU A 57 -1.90 1.24 0.29
CA LEU A 57 -2.49 2.29 -0.52
C LEU A 57 -2.27 1.97 -2.00
N VAL A 58 -3.37 1.80 -2.74
CA VAL A 58 -3.28 1.41 -4.14
C VAL A 58 -4.28 2.14 -5.02
N ASP A 59 -3.85 2.50 -6.24
CA ASP A 59 -4.73 2.96 -7.31
C ASP A 59 -5.40 1.74 -7.95
N THR A 60 -6.67 1.55 -7.64
CA THR A 60 -7.47 0.41 -8.10
C THR A 60 -7.83 0.49 -9.58
N GLU A 61 -7.89 1.70 -10.16
CA GLU A 61 -8.09 1.84 -11.60
C GLU A 61 -6.84 1.39 -12.34
N ASN A 62 -5.66 1.85 -11.91
CA ASN A 62 -4.38 1.44 -12.51
C ASN A 62 -4.11 -0.06 -12.35
N LEU A 63 -4.46 -0.66 -11.20
CA LEU A 63 -4.39 -2.12 -11.00
C LEU A 63 -5.15 -2.90 -12.07
N ASN A 64 -6.34 -2.43 -12.42
CA ASN A 64 -7.25 -3.12 -13.35
C ASN A 64 -7.00 -2.77 -14.82
N THR A 65 -6.29 -1.68 -15.09
CA THR A 65 -6.00 -1.18 -16.44
C THR A 65 -4.51 -1.31 -16.75
N GLN A 66 -3.71 -0.29 -16.45
CA GLN A 66 -2.31 -0.16 -16.87
C GLN A 66 -1.40 -1.25 -16.29
N TRP A 67 -1.69 -1.72 -15.08
CA TRP A 67 -0.90 -2.71 -14.37
C TRP A 67 -1.45 -4.13 -14.50
N ARG A 68 -2.50 -4.33 -15.29
CA ARG A 68 -3.07 -5.65 -15.51
C ARG A 68 -2.04 -6.62 -16.09
N GLY A 69 -1.88 -7.76 -15.43
CA GLY A 69 -0.88 -8.79 -15.74
C GLY A 69 0.57 -8.43 -15.36
N ARG A 70 0.81 -7.22 -14.85
CA ARG A 70 2.15 -6.72 -14.50
C ARG A 70 2.47 -6.93 -13.02
N LYS A 71 3.73 -6.70 -12.66
CA LYS A 71 4.25 -6.87 -11.30
C LYS A 71 3.41 -6.18 -10.21
N PRO A 72 2.96 -4.92 -10.35
CA PRO A 72 2.13 -4.27 -9.33
C PRO A 72 0.84 -5.03 -9.03
N GLN A 73 0.13 -5.50 -10.08
CA GLN A 73 -1.09 -6.28 -9.88
C GLN A 73 -0.79 -7.63 -9.22
N LYS A 74 0.27 -8.32 -9.65
CA LYS A 74 0.67 -9.60 -9.03
C LYS A 74 1.01 -9.44 -7.56
N ASN A 75 1.76 -8.40 -7.20
CA ASN A 75 2.12 -8.10 -5.82
C ASN A 75 0.89 -7.76 -4.95
N PHE A 76 -0.06 -7.00 -5.49
CA PHE A 76 -1.33 -6.74 -4.81
C PHE A 76 -2.15 -8.02 -4.59
N LEU A 77 -2.26 -8.87 -5.62
CA LEU A 77 -2.96 -10.15 -5.51
C LEU A 77 -2.30 -11.10 -4.51
N TRP A 78 -0.96 -11.11 -4.45
CA TRP A 78 -0.23 -11.85 -3.45
C TRP A 78 -0.58 -11.36 -2.03
N LEU A 79 -0.58 -10.04 -1.79
CA LEU A 79 -1.00 -9.49 -0.49
C LEU A 79 -2.43 -9.91 -0.11
N GLN A 80 -3.35 -9.93 -1.07
CA GLN A 80 -4.74 -10.35 -0.83
C GLN A 80 -4.86 -11.85 -0.49
N ASN A 81 -3.94 -12.67 -1.00
CA ASN A 81 -3.96 -14.11 -0.76
C ASN A 81 -3.27 -14.49 0.56
N GLU A 82 -2.22 -13.76 0.94
CA GLU A 82 -1.43 -14.06 2.14
C GLU A 82 -1.95 -13.36 3.41
N PHE A 83 -2.70 -12.26 3.26
CA PHE A 83 -3.15 -11.44 4.39
C PHE A 83 -4.64 -11.17 4.35
N THR A 84 -5.23 -11.02 5.53
CA THR A 84 -6.58 -10.48 5.64
C THR A 84 -6.54 -8.99 5.33
N MET A 85 -7.16 -8.58 4.23
CA MET A 85 -7.26 -7.18 3.84
C MET A 85 -8.65 -6.61 4.12
N ARG A 86 -8.73 -5.54 4.91
CA ARG A 86 -9.97 -4.80 5.13
C ARG A 86 -9.88 -3.41 4.51
N LYS A 87 -10.87 -3.05 3.71
CA LYS A 87 -10.97 -1.70 3.14
C LYS A 87 -11.29 -0.69 4.25
N GLU A 88 -10.42 0.29 4.46
CA GLU A 88 -10.65 1.37 5.42
C GLU A 88 -11.34 2.56 4.74
N ALA A 89 -10.84 2.97 3.57
CA ALA A 89 -11.41 4.12 2.86
C ALA A 89 -11.05 4.12 1.36
N THR A 90 -11.80 4.90 0.59
CA THR A 90 -11.53 5.17 -0.82
C THR A 90 -11.55 6.67 -1.06
N LYS A 91 -10.65 7.16 -1.92
CA LYS A 91 -10.64 8.54 -2.40
C LYS A 91 -10.19 8.56 -3.84
N GLU A 92 -11.06 9.08 -4.71
CA GLU A 92 -10.86 9.00 -6.17
C GLU A 92 -10.63 7.53 -6.56
N ASN A 93 -9.54 7.23 -7.26
CA ASN A 93 -9.21 5.86 -7.69
C ASN A 93 -8.40 5.07 -6.64
N TYR A 94 -7.99 5.73 -5.56
CA TYR A 94 -7.17 5.13 -4.53
C TYR A 94 -8.01 4.48 -3.45
N THR A 95 -7.60 3.29 -3.04
CA THR A 95 -8.18 2.59 -1.89
C THR A 95 -7.08 2.30 -0.86
N LEU A 96 -7.39 2.58 0.39
CA LEU A 96 -6.58 2.24 1.54
C LEU A 96 -7.16 0.99 2.21
N TYR A 97 -6.31 -0.02 2.37
CA TYR A 97 -6.64 -1.25 3.08
C TYR A 97 -5.77 -1.36 4.33
N SER A 98 -6.32 -1.82 5.45
CA SER A 98 -5.53 -2.40 6.53
C SER A 98 -5.23 -3.86 6.23
N ILE A 99 -4.06 -4.34 6.66
CA ILE A 99 -3.66 -5.74 6.49
C ILE A 99 -3.28 -6.35 7.83
N ALA A 100 -3.70 -7.59 8.04
CA ALA A 100 -3.35 -8.40 9.21
C ALA A 100 -2.92 -9.81 8.76
N PRO A 101 -2.04 -10.47 9.52
CA PRO A 101 -1.73 -11.89 9.32
C PRO A 101 -3.00 -12.77 9.32
#